data_AF-F9DFV1-F1
#
_entry.id   AF-F9DFV1-F1
#
_cell.length_a   1.000
_cell.length_b   1.000
_cell.length_c   1.000
_cell.angle_alpha   90.00
_cell.angle_beta   90.00
_cell.angle_gamma   90.00
#
_symmetry.space_group_name_H-M   'P 1'
#
loop_
_entity.id
_entity.type
_entity.pdbx_description
1 polymer ?
#
loop_
_entity_poly.entity_id
_entity_poly.type
_entity_poly.pdbx_seq_one_letter_code
_entity_poly.pdbx_strand_id
1 'polypeptide(L)'
;MAAAITSIGKQSTSEQETPADTIIFKTHIENKEYQVWLDIDFYKQDIIIPGQEIFGEVPGYLGAKRDTRKWIIVDLGIKGNVATLDIINDYGSENLVATLTYNGDGTYTFKQIKGSTIEIVVNNKWVKLPQKMIFKK
;
A
#
# COMPACT_ATOMS: atom_id res chain seq x y z
N MET A 1 5.67 37.04 -41.91
CA MET A 1 6.75 37.23 -40.92
C MET A 1 6.16 37.07 -39.53
N ALA A 2 6.88 36.35 -38.68
CA ALA A 2 6.48 35.91 -37.34
C ALA A 2 6.31 37.06 -36.34
N ALA A 3 5.45 36.88 -35.34
CA ALA A 3 5.88 36.68 -33.94
C ALA A 3 4.66 36.49 -33.01
N ALA A 4 4.81 35.55 -32.07
CA ALA A 4 3.83 35.10 -31.09
C ALA A 4 3.75 36.01 -29.85
N ILE A 5 2.62 35.93 -29.13
CA ILE A 5 2.43 36.22 -27.69
C ILE A 5 1.00 35.78 -27.32
N THR A 6 0.61 35.20 -26.19
CA THR A 6 1.26 34.58 -25.02
C THR A 6 0.11 33.84 -24.32
N SER A 7 0.23 32.54 -24.08
CA SER A 7 -0.70 31.80 -23.21
C SER A 7 -0.33 32.05 -21.75
N ILE A 8 -1.23 32.67 -20.97
CA ILE A 8 -1.11 32.81 -19.52
C ILE A 8 -1.99 31.73 -18.91
N GLY A 9 -1.43 30.53 -18.77
CA GLY A 9 -1.92 29.54 -17.81
C GLY A 9 -1.17 29.75 -16.50
N LYS A 10 -1.76 30.48 -15.55
CA LYS A 10 -1.24 30.54 -14.19
C LYS A 10 -1.81 29.37 -13.37
N GLN A 11 -0.85 28.62 -12.87
CA GLN A 11 -0.90 27.52 -11.91
C GLN A 11 -1.90 27.75 -10.77
N SER A 12 -2.72 26.73 -10.48
CA SER A 12 -3.18 26.49 -9.11
C SER A 12 -2.18 25.54 -8.45
N THR A 13 -1.23 26.12 -7.72
CA THR A 13 -0.49 25.41 -6.68
C THR A 13 -1.40 25.38 -5.45
N SER A 14 -1.96 24.22 -5.11
CA SER A 14 -2.52 24.00 -3.79
C SER A 14 -1.39 23.49 -2.89
N GLU A 15 -0.69 24.40 -2.24
CA GLU A 15 0.09 24.08 -1.04
C GLU A 15 -0.91 23.74 0.07
N GLN A 16 -1.12 22.44 0.30
CA GLN A 16 -1.68 21.99 1.57
C GLN A 16 -0.55 21.89 2.59
N GLU A 17 -0.65 22.76 3.59
CA GLU A 17 0.11 22.74 4.83
C GLU A 17 0.16 21.31 5.40
N THR A 18 1.36 20.74 5.51
CA THR A 18 1.58 19.47 6.22
C THR A 18 1.88 19.82 7.68
N PRO A 19 0.98 19.53 8.63
CA PRO A 19 1.28 19.68 10.04
C PRO A 19 2.29 18.61 10.46
N ALA A 20 3.30 19.01 11.24
CA ALA A 20 4.29 18.22 11.97
C ALA A 20 4.33 16.70 11.66
N ASP A 21 5.40 16.29 10.97
CA ASP A 21 5.70 14.97 10.40
C ASP A 21 5.38 13.76 11.30
N THR A 22 4.11 13.39 11.39
CA THR A 22 3.74 12.08 11.90
C THR A 22 3.83 11.11 10.73
N ILE A 23 4.99 10.47 10.59
CA ILE A 23 5.27 9.46 9.57
C ILE A 23 4.50 8.18 9.93
N ILE A 24 3.19 8.19 9.73
CA ILE A 24 2.27 7.10 10.13
C ILE A 24 2.33 5.91 9.17
N PHE A 25 2.74 6.13 7.92
CA PHE A 25 2.83 5.09 6.88
C PHE A 25 4.27 4.66 6.58
N LYS A 26 5.08 4.55 7.65
CA LYS A 26 6.40 3.93 7.62
C LYS A 26 6.50 2.99 8.83
N THR A 27 6.19 1.72 8.63
CA THR A 27 6.06 0.77 9.74
C THR A 27 6.00 -0.68 9.25
N HIS A 28 6.37 -1.59 10.14
CA HIS A 28 5.94 -2.98 10.10
C HIS A 28 4.65 -3.11 10.92
N ILE A 29 3.64 -3.82 10.43
CA ILE A 29 2.41 -4.10 11.17
C ILE A 29 1.90 -5.51 10.86
N GLU A 30 1.37 -6.19 11.86
CA GLU A 30 0.88 -7.57 11.78
C GLU A 30 -0.61 -7.70 12.09
N ASN A 31 -1.25 -8.66 11.41
CA ASN A 31 -2.49 -9.28 11.87
C ASN A 31 -2.17 -10.71 12.33
N LYS A 32 -2.23 -10.92 13.65
CA LYS A 32 -1.89 -12.22 14.28
C LYS A 32 -2.92 -13.32 14.00
N GLU A 33 -4.19 -12.96 13.79
CA GLU A 33 -5.28 -13.91 13.54
C GLU A 33 -5.07 -14.66 12.22
N TYR A 34 -4.77 -13.92 11.14
CA TYR A 34 -4.51 -14.48 9.81
C TYR A 34 -3.03 -14.77 9.56
N GLN A 35 -2.15 -14.33 10.47
CA GLN A 35 -0.69 -14.45 10.40
C GLN A 35 -0.11 -13.77 9.16
N VAL A 36 -0.60 -12.57 8.87
CA VAL A 36 -0.15 -11.73 7.75
C VAL A 36 0.45 -10.44 8.29
N TRP A 37 1.31 -9.80 7.50
CA TRP A 37 1.92 -8.52 7.86
C TRP A 37 2.01 -7.59 6.65
N LEU A 38 2.23 -6.31 6.93
CA LEU A 38 2.58 -5.29 5.96
C LEU A 38 3.92 -4.68 6.38
N ASP A 39 4.87 -4.63 5.45
CA ASP A 39 6.06 -3.78 5.53
C ASP A 39 5.87 -2.62 4.57
N ILE A 40 5.88 -1.39 5.08
CA ILE A 40 5.57 -0.19 4.29
C ILE A 40 6.50 0.98 4.57
N ASP A 41 6.83 1.71 3.52
CA ASP A 41 7.32 3.09 3.55
C ASP A 41 6.71 3.85 2.37
N PHE A 42 5.56 4.49 2.58
CA PHE A 42 4.84 5.19 1.52
C PHE A 42 5.46 6.53 1.14
N TYR A 43 6.47 6.98 1.88
CA TYR A 43 7.11 8.28 1.67
C TYR A 43 8.37 8.15 0.83
N LYS A 44 9.22 7.16 1.14
CA LYS A 44 10.43 6.87 0.35
C LYS A 44 10.21 5.84 -0.74
N GLN A 45 9.33 4.87 -0.50
CA GLN A 45 9.06 3.75 -1.40
C GLN A 45 10.30 2.92 -1.71
N ASP A 46 11.16 2.73 -0.71
CA ASP A 46 12.46 2.06 -0.79
C ASP A 46 12.43 0.64 -0.17
N ILE A 47 11.25 0.01 -0.07
CA ILE A 47 11.14 -1.35 0.46
C ILE A 47 11.62 -2.34 -0.60
N ILE A 48 12.63 -3.13 -0.25
CA ILE A 48 13.04 -4.32 -1.01
C ILE A 48 12.36 -5.54 -0.41
N ILE A 49 11.67 -6.31 -1.26
CA ILE A 49 10.99 -7.55 -0.82
C ILE A 49 12.04 -8.65 -0.67
N PRO A 50 12.23 -9.25 0.53
CA PRO A 50 13.23 -10.28 0.74
C PRO A 50 13.02 -11.50 -0.16
N GLY A 51 14.06 -11.88 -0.94
CA GLY A 51 14.01 -13.00 -1.86
C GLY A 51 13.20 -12.76 -3.14
N GLN A 52 12.76 -11.51 -3.37
CA GLN A 52 12.09 -11.08 -4.59
C GLN A 52 12.63 -9.72 -5.06
N GLU A 53 13.96 -9.57 -5.08
CA GLU A 53 14.67 -8.32 -5.42
C GLU A 53 14.40 -7.86 -6.87
N ILE A 54 13.91 -8.77 -7.73
CA ILE A 54 13.54 -8.49 -9.12
C ILE A 54 12.44 -7.42 -9.26
N PHE A 55 11.63 -7.19 -8.22
CA PHE A 55 10.61 -6.14 -8.23
C PHE A 55 11.19 -4.75 -7.94
N GLY A 56 12.46 -4.67 -7.54
CA GLY A 56 13.10 -3.41 -7.16
C GLY A 56 12.53 -2.82 -5.87
N GLU A 57 12.68 -1.50 -5.75
CA GLU A 57 12.13 -0.72 -4.65
C GLU A 57 10.62 -0.52 -4.85
N VAL A 58 9.84 -0.84 -3.81
CA VAL A 58 8.38 -0.68 -3.80
C VAL A 58 7.92 0.09 -2.56
N PRO A 59 6.71 0.68 -2.59
CA PRO A 59 6.10 1.28 -1.41
C PRO A 59 5.92 0.32 -0.22
N GLY A 60 5.78 -0.96 -0.51
CA GLY A 60 5.58 -2.00 0.49
C GLY A 60 4.91 -3.23 -0.06
N TYR A 61 4.62 -4.18 0.83
CA TYR A 61 4.00 -5.44 0.46
C TYR A 61 3.26 -6.07 1.64
N LEU A 62 2.28 -6.92 1.34
CA LEU A 62 1.64 -7.83 2.28
C LEU A 62 2.27 -9.22 2.15
N GLY A 63 2.71 -9.76 3.28
CA GLY A 63 3.24 -11.12 3.40
C GLY A 63 2.44 -11.98 4.37
N ALA A 64 2.68 -13.29 4.37
CA ALA A 64 2.07 -14.24 5.30
C ALA A 64 3.11 -15.18 5.90
N LYS A 65 2.99 -15.53 7.19
CA LYS A 65 4.00 -16.36 7.88
C LYS A 65 4.04 -17.79 7.33
N ARG A 66 2.96 -18.19 6.67
CA ARG A 66 2.72 -19.54 6.15
C ARG A 66 2.74 -19.60 4.62
N ASP A 67 2.93 -18.47 3.95
CA ASP A 67 2.97 -18.39 2.49
C ASP A 67 4.12 -17.48 2.04
N THR A 68 4.98 -18.01 1.18
CA THR A 68 6.12 -17.26 0.64
C THR A 68 5.69 -16.25 -0.41
N ARG A 69 4.49 -16.38 -0.98
CA ARG A 69 3.93 -15.42 -1.93
C ARG A 69 3.68 -14.06 -1.29
N LYS A 70 3.68 -13.03 -2.13
CA LYS A 70 3.57 -11.63 -1.72
C LYS A 70 2.51 -10.91 -2.53
N TRP A 71 1.83 -9.98 -1.87
CA TRP A 71 0.94 -9.02 -2.51
C TRP A 71 1.64 -7.66 -2.45
N ILE A 72 2.04 -7.15 -3.61
CA ILE A 72 2.97 -6.04 -3.77
C ILE A 72 2.18 -4.76 -3.99
N ILE A 73 2.48 -3.72 -3.21
CA ILE A 73 1.91 -2.38 -3.42
C ILE A 73 2.70 -1.72 -4.54
N VAL A 74 2.03 -1.33 -5.62
CA VAL A 74 2.67 -0.77 -6.83
C VAL A 74 2.37 0.70 -7.05
N ASP A 75 1.27 1.20 -6.47
CA ASP A 75 0.93 2.63 -6.48
C ASP A 75 0.14 2.98 -5.22
N LEU A 76 0.16 4.26 -4.85
CA LEU A 76 -0.57 4.77 -3.69
C LEU A 76 -0.93 6.24 -3.77
N GLY A 77 -1.95 6.62 -3.01
CA GLY A 77 -2.29 8.00 -2.72
C GLY A 77 -2.61 8.20 -1.25
N ILE A 78 -1.94 9.15 -0.59
CA ILE A 78 -2.16 9.49 0.81
C ILE A 78 -3.08 10.70 0.93
N LYS A 79 -4.11 10.61 1.78
CA LYS A 79 -4.99 11.71 2.17
C LYS A 79 -5.23 11.67 3.68
N GLY A 80 -4.49 12.50 4.41
CA GLY A 80 -4.54 12.52 5.88
C GLY A 80 -4.10 11.18 6.46
N ASN A 81 -4.97 10.54 7.25
CA ASN A 81 -4.72 9.25 7.89
C ASN A 81 -5.14 8.03 7.04
N VAL A 82 -5.43 8.22 5.75
CA VAL A 82 -5.85 7.15 4.85
C VAL A 82 -4.92 7.10 3.64
N ALA A 83 -4.42 5.91 3.31
CA ALA A 83 -3.74 5.63 2.06
C ALA A 83 -4.62 4.71 1.19
N THR A 84 -4.82 5.08 -0.08
CA THR A 84 -5.37 4.20 -1.11
C THR A 84 -4.21 3.49 -1.79
N LEU A 85 -4.33 2.18 -2.02
CA LEU A 85 -3.25 1.31 -2.50
C LEU A 85 -3.71 0.55 -3.73
N ASP A 86 -2.89 0.53 -4.78
CA ASP A 86 -2.99 -0.44 -5.87
C ASP A 86 -2.02 -1.59 -5.58
N ILE A 87 -2.54 -2.81 -5.57
CA ILE A 87 -1.81 -4.01 -5.13
C ILE A 87 -1.92 -5.08 -6.19
N ILE A 88 -0.82 -5.76 -6.50
CA ILE A 88 -0.78 -6.92 -7.39
C ILE A 88 -0.26 -8.16 -6.66
N ASN A 89 -0.60 -9.36 -7.12
CA ASN A 89 0.11 -10.56 -6.68
C ASN A 89 1.50 -10.66 -7.36
N ASP A 90 2.37 -11.51 -6.83
CA ASP A 90 3.73 -11.73 -7.36
C ASP A 90 3.76 -12.44 -8.72
N TYR A 91 2.63 -12.96 -9.20
CA TYR A 91 2.48 -13.48 -10.56
C TYR A 91 2.01 -12.42 -11.58
N GLY A 92 1.60 -11.22 -11.12
CA GLY A 92 1.02 -10.17 -11.96
C GLY A 92 -0.34 -10.50 -12.58
N SER A 93 -0.97 -11.60 -12.20
CA SER A 93 -2.26 -12.06 -12.75
C SER A 93 -3.47 -11.49 -12.01
N GLU A 94 -3.25 -10.95 -10.81
CA GLU A 94 -4.30 -10.44 -9.94
C GLU A 94 -3.94 -9.06 -9.44
N ASN A 95 -4.95 -8.20 -9.35
CA ASN A 95 -4.79 -6.86 -8.81
C ASN A 95 -6.03 -6.42 -8.01
N LEU A 96 -5.82 -5.58 -7.02
CA LEU A 96 -6.90 -4.96 -6.25
C LEU A 96 -6.57 -3.53 -5.85
N VAL A 97 -7.62 -2.80 -5.47
CA VAL A 97 -7.50 -1.52 -4.78
C VAL A 97 -7.91 -1.72 -3.34
N ALA A 98 -7.07 -1.25 -2.41
CA ALA A 98 -7.32 -1.30 -0.98
C ALA A 98 -7.16 0.08 -0.33
N THR A 99 -7.59 0.20 0.92
CA THR A 99 -7.27 1.34 1.78
C THR A 99 -6.58 0.86 3.04
N LEU A 100 -5.56 1.60 3.48
CA LEU A 100 -4.96 1.47 4.81
C LEU A 100 -5.23 2.75 5.61
N THR A 101 -5.96 2.62 6.72
CA THR A 101 -6.33 3.76 7.58
C THR A 101 -5.62 3.65 8.91
N TYR A 102 -4.90 4.69 9.31
CA TYR A 102 -4.36 4.81 10.65
C TYR A 102 -5.46 5.25 11.63
N ASN A 103 -5.68 4.47 12.69
CA ASN A 103 -6.79 4.69 13.62
C ASN A 103 -6.45 5.66 14.77
N GLY A 104 -5.20 6.12 14.89
CA GLY A 104 -4.76 7.05 15.95
C GLY A 104 -4.24 6.38 17.23
N ASP A 105 -4.48 5.08 17.40
CA ASP A 105 -4.14 4.27 18.58
C ASP A 105 -2.99 3.27 18.33
N GLY A 106 -2.22 3.48 17.26
CA GLY A 106 -1.19 2.52 16.83
C GLY A 106 -1.73 1.34 16.02
N THR A 107 -3.04 1.26 15.79
CA THR A 107 -3.65 0.24 14.92
C THR A 107 -3.99 0.79 13.54
N TYR A 108 -4.11 -0.12 12.58
CA TYR A 108 -4.41 0.20 11.20
C TYR A 108 -5.55 -0.67 10.68
N THR A 109 -6.47 -0.06 9.97
CA THR A 109 -7.56 -0.76 9.28
C THR A 109 -7.19 -0.94 7.82
N PHE A 110 -6.96 -2.18 7.40
CA PHE A 110 -6.82 -2.54 5.99
C PHE A 110 -8.18 -2.98 5.43
N LYS A 111 -8.58 -2.44 4.28
CA LYS A 111 -9.85 -2.80 3.62
C LYS A 111 -9.67 -2.96 2.11
N GLN A 112 -10.02 -4.13 1.59
CA GLN A 112 -10.10 -4.39 0.15
C GLN A 112 -11.35 -3.70 -0.43
N ILE A 113 -11.21 -2.89 -1.47
CA ILE A 113 -12.28 -2.05 -2.04
C ILE A 113 -12.85 -2.67 -3.32
N LYS A 114 -11.98 -3.00 -4.28
CA LYS A 114 -12.37 -3.56 -5.59
C LYS A 114 -11.23 -4.41 -6.16
N GLY A 115 -11.56 -5.33 -7.07
CA GLY A 115 -10.60 -6.22 -7.73
C GLY A 115 -10.55 -7.60 -7.09
N SER A 116 -9.40 -8.27 -7.20
CA SER A 116 -9.18 -9.61 -6.65
C SER A 116 -9.29 -9.64 -5.12
N THR A 117 -9.69 -10.80 -4.59
CA THR A 117 -9.60 -11.06 -3.16
C THR A 117 -8.22 -11.58 -2.84
N ILE A 118 -7.58 -11.03 -1.81
CA ILE A 118 -6.29 -11.56 -1.34
C ILE A 118 -6.48 -12.99 -0.83
N GLU A 119 -5.80 -13.93 -1.46
CA GLU A 119 -5.70 -15.32 -1.03
C GLU A 119 -4.25 -15.64 -0.64
N ILE A 120 -4.13 -16.50 0.37
CA ILE A 120 -2.85 -17.08 0.81
C ILE A 120 -3.00 -18.60 0.84
N VAL A 121 -1.89 -19.31 0.72
CA VAL A 121 -1.87 -20.76 0.88
C VAL A 121 -1.51 -21.16 2.31
N VAL A 122 -2.40 -21.94 2.91
CA VAL A 122 -2.24 -22.51 4.24
C VAL A 122 -2.50 -24.00 4.14
N ASN A 123 -1.52 -24.82 4.51
CA ASN A 123 -1.63 -26.28 4.47
C ASN A 123 -2.10 -26.79 3.08
N ASN A 124 -1.47 -26.31 2.01
CA ASN A 124 -1.78 -26.63 0.61
C ASN A 124 -3.20 -26.27 0.15
N LYS A 125 -3.87 -25.34 0.84
CA LYS A 125 -5.20 -24.85 0.46
C LYS A 125 -5.20 -23.34 0.34
N TRP A 126 -5.87 -22.83 -0.67
CA TRP A 126 -6.16 -21.40 -0.82
C TRP A 126 -7.16 -20.95 0.24
N VAL A 127 -6.78 -19.91 0.97
CA VAL A 127 -7.58 -19.30 2.03
C VAL A 127 -7.75 -17.82 1.70
N LYS A 128 -9.01 -17.43 1.51
CA LYS A 128 -9.41 -16.03 1.33
C LYS A 128 -9.22 -15.26 2.63
N LEU A 129 -8.52 -14.14 2.57
CA LEU A 129 -8.47 -13.19 3.67
C LEU A 129 -9.76 -12.37 3.71
N PRO A 130 -10.22 -11.97 4.91
CA PRO A 130 -11.41 -11.14 5.02
C PRO A 130 -11.19 -9.77 4.35
N GLN A 131 -12.29 -9.18 3.88
CA GLN A 131 -12.25 -7.89 3.18
C GLN A 131 -11.70 -6.77 4.07
N LYS A 132 -11.90 -6.86 5.39
CA LYS A 132 -11.42 -5.89 6.38
C LYS A 132 -10.60 -6.60 7.44
N MET A 133 -9.40 -6.08 7.75
CA MET A 133 -8.50 -6.59 8.78
C MET A 133 -7.95 -5.44 9.62
N ILE A 134 -7.73 -5.72 10.91
CA ILE A 134 -7.01 -4.80 11.80
C ILE A 134 -5.58 -5.29 11.96
N PHE A 135 -4.64 -4.39 11.75
CA PHE A 135 -3.21 -4.60 11.93
C PHE A 135 -2.71 -3.80 13.12
N LYS A 136 -1.66 -4.29 13.77
CA LYS A 136 -1.00 -3.66 14.91
C LYS A 136 0.51 -3.68 14.71
N LYS A 137 1.20 -2.68 15.24
CA LYS A 137 2.68 -2.69 15.31
C LYS A 137 3.18 -3.90 16.12
#